data_AF-A0A251RT14-F1
#
_entry.id   AF-A0A251RT14-F1
#
_cell.length_a   1.000
_cell.length_b   1.000
_cell.length_c   1.000
_cell.angle_alpha   90.00
_cell.angle_beta   90.00
_cell.angle_gamma   90.00
#
_symmetry.space_group_name_H-M   'P 1'
#
loop_
_entity.id
_entity.type
_entity.pdbx_description
1 polymer ?
#
loop_
_entity_poly.entity_id
_entity_poly.type
_entity_poly.pdbx_seq_one_letter_code
_entity_poly.pdbx_strand_id
1 'polypeptide(L)'
;MNSFLRRGSYWSSRGSDDPETPETLVYNLTASFCVITEINLHPFQDLYDPGFPVYSSGFVRFRMGHPKSWRELNYDFIEAQECADDKFIWTYTSPVYPVAQVKLPEPVVCIGGYLQIELLGRVQKACDDKYYICVAHVQAMGRKLSPAFSVEFSEPPNDVSLKYDAKEFGSLLSTGGSVSRAKPS
;
A
#
# COMPACT_ATOMS: atom_id res chain seq x y z
N MET A 1 -3.51 25.13 30.88
CA MET A 1 -2.54 24.05 31.17
C MET A 1 -3.21 22.72 30.86
N ASN A 2 -2.56 21.95 29.98
CA ASN A 2 -2.60 20.48 29.84
C ASN A 2 -3.95 19.85 29.38
N SER A 3 -4.03 19.00 28.35
CA SER A 3 -3.01 18.13 27.76
C SER A 3 -3.36 17.79 26.30
N PHE A 4 -2.42 18.03 25.39
CA PHE A 4 -2.40 17.40 24.07
C PHE A 4 -1.82 16.00 24.25
N LEU A 5 -2.67 15.00 24.51
CA LEU A 5 -2.27 13.60 24.55
C LEU A 5 -2.58 12.96 23.19
N ARG A 6 -1.52 12.46 22.55
CA ARG A 6 -1.47 11.93 21.18
C ARG A 6 -2.67 11.02 20.85
N ARG A 7 -3.58 11.48 19.99
CA ARG A 7 -4.38 10.59 19.14
C ARG A 7 -3.39 9.71 18.37
N GLY A 8 -3.62 8.40 18.29
CA GLY A 8 -2.83 7.55 17.40
C GLY A 8 -2.84 8.13 15.99
N SER A 9 -1.73 8.02 15.25
CA SER A 9 -1.73 8.40 13.83
C SER A 9 -2.42 7.31 13.03
N TYR A 10 -3.45 7.67 12.27
CA TYR A 10 -4.16 6.80 11.35
C TYR A 10 -4.65 7.62 10.17
N TRP A 11 -4.81 6.95 9.02
CA TRP A 11 -5.57 7.50 7.90
C TRP A 11 -7.06 7.14 8.08
N SER A 12 -7.96 8.05 7.72
CA SER A 12 -9.41 7.79 7.70
C SER A 12 -10.04 8.20 6.37
N SER A 13 -10.97 7.39 5.88
CA SER A 13 -11.85 7.74 4.77
C SER A 13 -12.77 8.93 5.09
N ARG A 14 -13.37 9.54 4.07
CA ARG A 14 -14.38 10.63 4.25
C ARG A 14 -15.70 10.18 4.88
N GLY A 15 -15.95 8.86 4.96
CA GLY A 15 -17.21 8.25 5.42
C GLY A 15 -18.20 8.07 4.28
N SER A 16 -18.97 6.98 4.30
CA SER A 16 -20.00 6.67 3.29
C SER A 16 -21.28 6.17 3.95
N ASP A 17 -22.43 6.47 3.34
CA ASP A 17 -23.71 5.87 3.73
C ASP A 17 -23.84 4.43 3.20
N ASP A 18 -23.17 4.13 2.09
CA ASP A 18 -23.14 2.82 1.46
C ASP A 18 -21.92 1.99 1.95
N PRO A 19 -22.14 0.82 2.59
CA PRO A 19 -21.06 -0.02 3.06
C PRO A 19 -20.23 -0.65 1.93
N GLU A 20 -20.74 -0.72 0.70
CA GLU A 20 -20.03 -1.31 -0.43
C GLU A 20 -19.11 -0.30 -1.15
N THR A 21 -19.18 0.99 -0.79
CA THR A 21 -18.31 2.02 -1.36
C THR A 21 -16.84 1.77 -0.99
N PRO A 22 -15.97 1.46 -1.96
CA PRO A 22 -14.57 1.12 -1.69
C PRO A 22 -13.73 2.35 -1.38
N GLU A 23 -12.53 2.11 -0.83
CA GLU A 23 -11.45 3.11 -0.71
C GLU A 23 -10.15 2.55 -1.26
N THR A 24 -9.23 3.43 -1.65
CA THR A 24 -7.92 3.03 -2.14
C THR A 24 -6.81 3.76 -1.43
N LEU A 25 -5.76 3.04 -1.05
CA LEU A 25 -4.52 3.60 -0.56
C LEU A 25 -3.37 3.26 -1.51
N VAL A 26 -2.64 4.27 -1.99
CA VAL A 26 -1.48 4.13 -2.86
C VAL A 26 -0.21 4.48 -2.09
N TYR A 27 0.79 3.60 -2.20
CA TYR A 27 2.09 3.73 -1.56
C TYR A 27 3.22 3.61 -2.58
N ASN A 28 4.23 4.48 -2.45
CA ASN A 28 5.53 4.30 -3.08
C ASN A 28 6.43 3.48 -2.15
N LEU A 29 6.91 2.35 -2.64
CA LEU A 29 7.78 1.43 -1.91
C LEU A 29 9.22 1.97 -1.88
N THR A 30 10.00 1.47 -0.93
CA THR A 30 11.40 1.88 -0.78
C THR A 30 12.35 1.30 -1.85
N ALA A 31 11.81 0.63 -2.86
CA ALA A 31 12.52 0.04 -3.99
C ALA A 31 11.60 -0.01 -5.21
N SER A 32 12.10 0.43 -6.37
CA SER A 32 11.37 0.37 -7.65
C SER A 32 11.28 -1.04 -8.22
N PHE A 33 12.12 -1.97 -7.75
CA PHE A 33 12.06 -3.37 -8.11
C PHE A 33 12.33 -4.26 -6.88
N CYS A 34 11.32 -5.04 -6.49
CA CYS A 34 11.38 -5.87 -5.29
C CYS A 34 10.46 -7.08 -5.37
N VAL A 35 10.71 -8.06 -4.50
CA VAL A 35 9.79 -9.17 -4.23
C VAL A 35 9.08 -8.88 -2.92
N ILE A 36 7.76 -8.92 -2.91
CA ILE A 36 6.92 -8.75 -1.73
C ILE A 36 6.43 -10.12 -1.29
N THR A 37 6.69 -10.48 -0.04
CA THR A 37 6.27 -11.76 0.54
C THR A 37 5.07 -11.60 1.45
N GLU A 38 4.94 -10.44 2.11
CA GLU A 38 3.89 -10.19 3.10
C GLU A 38 3.47 -8.73 3.06
N ILE A 39 2.17 -8.48 3.30
CA ILE A 39 1.62 -7.14 3.48
C ILE A 39 0.80 -7.15 4.75
N ASN A 40 1.25 -6.42 5.77
CA ASN A 40 0.55 -6.33 7.04
C ASN A 40 -0.30 -5.05 7.07
N LEU A 41 -1.61 -5.21 7.15
CA LEU A 41 -2.58 -4.13 7.30
C LEU A 41 -3.15 -4.14 8.72
N HIS A 42 -2.97 -3.06 9.45
CA HIS A 42 -3.49 -2.91 10.81
C HIS A 42 -4.62 -1.87 10.81
N PRO A 43 -5.88 -2.27 11.02
CA PRO A 43 -6.97 -1.32 11.18
C PRO A 43 -6.82 -0.52 12.47
N PHE A 44 -7.41 0.66 12.50
CA PHE A 44 -7.50 1.47 13.71
C PHE A 44 -8.63 0.97 14.60
N GLN A 45 -8.32 0.81 15.89
CA GLN A 45 -9.30 0.54 16.94
C GLN A 45 -9.46 1.80 17.78
N ASP A 46 -10.68 2.29 17.92
CA ASP A 46 -10.94 3.43 18.78
C ASP A 46 -11.00 2.99 20.24
N LEU A 47 -9.91 3.21 20.97
CA LEU A 47 -9.81 2.84 22.38
C LEU A 47 -10.60 3.77 23.31
N TYR A 48 -11.17 4.87 22.80
CA TYR A 48 -11.87 5.87 23.59
C TYR A 48 -13.40 5.75 23.50
N ASP A 49 -13.93 5.00 22.54
CA ASP A 49 -15.36 4.77 22.36
C ASP A 49 -15.81 3.46 23.06
N PRO A 50 -16.88 3.47 23.88
CA PRO A 50 -17.43 2.26 24.50
C PRO A 50 -17.66 1.12 23.50
N GLY A 51 -17.03 -0.03 23.76
CA GLY A 51 -17.09 -1.20 22.88
C GLY A 51 -15.89 -1.34 21.95
N PHE A 52 -14.98 -0.37 21.95
CA PHE A 52 -13.70 -0.41 21.23
C PHE A 52 -13.86 -0.72 19.73
N PRO A 53 -14.66 0.08 19.01
CA PRO A 53 -15.02 -0.18 17.63
C PRO A 53 -13.78 -0.22 16.73
N VAL A 54 -13.85 -1.07 15.71
CA VAL A 54 -12.79 -1.22 14.71
C VAL A 54 -13.34 -0.76 13.37
N TYR A 55 -12.97 0.46 12.99
CA TYR A 55 -13.35 1.05 11.72
C TYR A 55 -12.47 0.46 10.61
N SER A 56 -12.91 -0.64 10.01
CA SER A 56 -12.13 -1.39 9.02
C SER A 56 -12.94 -1.78 7.80
N SER A 57 -12.23 -2.22 6.77
CA SER A 57 -12.79 -2.98 5.66
C SER A 57 -12.88 -4.46 6.03
N GLY A 58 -13.86 -5.17 5.49
CA GLY A 58 -14.00 -6.61 5.63
C GLY A 58 -13.00 -7.34 4.74
N PHE A 59 -12.72 -6.77 3.57
CA PHE A 59 -11.86 -7.37 2.56
C PHE A 59 -10.85 -6.38 1.98
N VAL A 60 -9.82 -6.93 1.36
CA VAL A 60 -8.74 -6.19 0.70
C VAL A 60 -8.30 -6.83 -0.60
N ARG A 61 -7.87 -6.00 -1.54
CA ARG A 61 -7.17 -6.41 -2.76
C ARG A 61 -5.90 -5.59 -2.94
N PHE A 62 -4.83 -6.25 -3.36
CA PHE A 62 -3.53 -5.60 -3.59
C PHE A 62 -3.27 -5.51 -5.09
N ARG A 63 -2.80 -4.35 -5.54
CA ARG A 63 -2.25 -4.17 -6.89
C ARG A 63 -0.82 -3.67 -6.81
N MET A 64 0.03 -4.16 -7.70
CA MET A 64 1.43 -3.74 -7.80
C MET A 64 1.73 -3.33 -9.22
N GLY A 65 2.54 -2.28 -9.38
CA GLY A 65 2.83 -1.77 -10.71
C GLY A 65 3.66 -0.49 -10.73
N HIS A 66 3.52 0.23 -11.83
CA HIS A 66 4.22 1.48 -12.12
C HIS A 66 3.26 2.52 -12.73
N PRO A 67 3.57 3.82 -12.62
CA PRO A 67 2.89 4.87 -13.37
C PRO A 67 2.92 4.65 -14.87
N LYS A 68 1.89 5.17 -15.55
CA LYS A 68 1.87 5.28 -17.01
C LYS A 68 2.93 6.25 -17.53
N SER A 69 3.20 7.32 -16.78
CA SER A 69 4.20 8.34 -17.09
C SER A 69 4.84 8.83 -15.80
N TRP A 70 6.17 8.70 -15.71
CA TRP A 70 6.94 9.23 -14.58
C TRP A 70 7.03 10.75 -14.60
N ARG A 71 6.89 11.38 -15.78
CA ARG A 71 6.92 12.83 -15.95
C ARG A 71 5.61 13.50 -15.52
N GLU A 72 4.49 12.81 -15.72
CA GLU A 72 3.15 13.31 -15.41
C GLU A 72 2.63 12.84 -14.04
N LEU A 73 3.42 12.03 -13.32
CA LEU A 73 3.06 11.58 -11.98
C LEU A 73 3.10 12.77 -11.00
N ASN A 74 1.94 13.37 -10.73
CA ASN A 74 1.78 14.31 -9.63
C ASN A 74 1.65 13.54 -8.30
N TYR A 75 2.43 13.86 -7.27
CA TYR A 75 2.32 13.20 -5.97
C TYR A 75 1.13 13.68 -5.14
N ASP A 76 0.52 14.83 -5.47
CA ASP A 76 -0.60 15.40 -4.72
C ASP A 76 -1.78 14.43 -4.56
N PHE A 77 -2.11 13.66 -5.61
CA PHE A 77 -3.22 12.71 -5.56
C PHE A 77 -2.88 11.49 -4.70
N ILE A 78 -1.60 11.10 -4.60
CA ILE A 78 -1.15 10.01 -3.75
C ILE A 78 -1.23 10.47 -2.30
N GLU A 79 -0.76 11.68 -2.00
CA GLU A 79 -0.88 12.26 -0.66
C GLU A 79 -2.35 12.43 -0.24
N ALA A 80 -3.21 12.86 -1.16
CA ALA A 80 -4.64 12.98 -0.95
C ALA A 80 -5.40 11.63 -0.97
N GLN A 81 -4.72 10.53 -1.33
CA GLN A 81 -5.30 9.19 -1.48
C GLN A 81 -6.53 9.17 -2.39
N GLU A 82 -6.44 9.90 -3.51
CA GLU A 82 -7.48 9.93 -4.54
C GLU A 82 -7.41 8.71 -5.47
N CYS A 83 -8.48 8.48 -6.21
CA CYS A 83 -8.53 7.43 -7.22
C CYS A 83 -7.37 7.56 -8.21
N ALA A 84 -6.70 6.43 -8.46
CA ALA A 84 -5.47 6.37 -9.24
C ALA A 84 -5.53 5.35 -10.39
N ASP A 85 -6.68 4.73 -10.63
CA ASP A 85 -6.81 3.59 -11.54
C ASP A 85 -6.42 3.92 -12.98
N ASP A 86 -6.58 5.17 -13.40
CA ASP A 86 -6.19 5.66 -14.72
C ASP A 86 -4.74 6.15 -14.80
N LYS A 87 -4.01 6.25 -13.69
CA LYS A 87 -2.64 6.79 -13.62
C LYS A 87 -1.56 5.71 -13.62
N PHE A 88 -1.92 4.47 -13.31
CA PHE A 88 -1.00 3.35 -13.17
C PHE A 88 -1.25 2.24 -14.19
N ILE A 89 -0.20 1.46 -14.43
CA ILE A 89 -0.24 0.14 -15.08
C ILE A 89 0.01 -0.88 -13.97
N TRP A 90 -1.02 -1.67 -13.66
CA TRP A 90 -0.95 -2.73 -12.67
C TRP A 90 -0.49 -4.02 -13.32
N THR A 91 0.72 -4.46 -12.99
CA THR A 91 1.32 -5.70 -13.52
C THR A 91 0.92 -6.92 -12.70
N TYR A 92 0.42 -6.70 -11.48
CA TYR A 92 -0.14 -7.73 -10.62
C TYR A 92 -1.38 -7.20 -9.90
N THR A 93 -2.40 -8.06 -9.81
CA THR A 93 -3.62 -7.85 -9.02
C THR A 93 -3.91 -9.14 -8.26
N SER A 94 -4.01 -9.06 -6.94
CA SER A 94 -4.30 -10.21 -6.11
C SER A 94 -5.78 -10.60 -6.15
N PRO A 95 -6.13 -11.84 -5.73
CA PRO A 95 -7.45 -12.15 -5.20
C PRO A 95 -7.87 -11.19 -4.09
N VAL A 96 -9.17 -11.20 -3.77
CA VAL A 96 -9.71 -10.49 -2.62
C VAL A 96 -9.54 -11.36 -1.37
N TYR A 97 -8.96 -10.81 -0.31
CA TYR A 97 -8.73 -11.50 0.96
C TYR A 97 -9.52 -10.84 2.09
N PRO A 98 -9.99 -11.60 3.09
CA PRO A 98 -10.44 -11.01 4.35
C PRO A 98 -9.30 -10.26 5.03
N VAL A 99 -9.57 -9.10 5.64
CA VAL A 99 -8.55 -8.32 6.37
C VAL A 99 -7.92 -9.11 7.53
N ALA A 100 -8.60 -10.10 8.07
CA ALA A 100 -8.04 -10.99 9.10
C ALA A 100 -6.97 -11.97 8.57
N GLN A 101 -6.83 -12.13 7.24
CA GLN A 101 -6.00 -13.16 6.61
C GLN A 101 -5.15 -12.60 5.47
N VAL A 102 -4.49 -11.46 5.70
CA VAL A 102 -3.62 -10.82 4.71
C VAL A 102 -2.26 -11.52 4.61
N LYS A 103 -2.26 -12.72 4.03
CA LYS A 103 -1.03 -13.40 3.61
C LYS A 103 -1.09 -13.59 2.11
N LEU A 104 -0.04 -13.16 1.42
CA LEU A 104 0.12 -13.49 0.01
C LEU A 104 0.38 -15.00 -0.10
N PRO A 105 -0.33 -15.72 -0.99
CA PRO A 105 -0.15 -17.16 -1.16
C PRO A 105 1.24 -17.50 -1.69
N GLU A 106 1.82 -16.59 -2.47
CA GLU A 106 3.16 -16.69 -3.02
C GLU A 106 3.84 -15.32 -3.04
N PRO A 107 5.19 -15.27 -3.00
CA PRO A 107 5.94 -14.04 -3.20
C PRO A 107 5.64 -13.41 -4.56
N VAL A 108 5.40 -12.09 -4.58
CA VAL A 108 5.03 -11.34 -5.79
C VAL A 108 6.16 -10.40 -6.19
N VAL A 109 6.51 -10.39 -7.47
CA VAL A 109 7.45 -9.41 -8.03
C VAL A 109 6.71 -8.09 -8.28
N CYS A 110 7.15 -7.02 -7.60
CA CYS A 110 6.67 -5.66 -7.82
C CYS A 110 7.64 -4.92 -8.77
N ILE A 111 7.14 -4.58 -9.96
CA ILE A 111 7.83 -3.81 -10.98
C ILE A 111 7.28 -2.39 -10.98
N GLY A 112 8.11 -1.40 -10.65
CA GLY A 112 7.72 0.01 -10.55
C GLY A 112 7.76 0.57 -9.13
N GLY A 113 7.64 -0.29 -8.13
CA GLY A 113 7.69 0.11 -6.72
C GLY A 113 6.40 0.74 -6.20
N TYR A 114 5.25 0.56 -6.86
CA TYR A 114 3.98 1.06 -6.34
C TYR A 114 3.08 -0.09 -5.86
N LEU A 115 2.45 0.14 -4.73
CA LEU A 115 1.46 -0.73 -4.11
C LEU A 115 0.15 0.05 -3.92
N GLN A 116 -0.94 -0.44 -4.51
CA GLN A 116 -2.29 0.01 -4.19
C GLN A 116 -2.99 -1.04 -3.33
N ILE A 117 -3.66 -0.59 -2.27
CA ILE A 117 -4.52 -1.39 -1.41
C ILE A 117 -5.93 -0.90 -1.62
N GLU A 118 -6.79 -1.76 -2.14
CA GLU A 118 -8.21 -1.52 -2.17
C GLU A 118 -8.84 -2.08 -0.90
N LEU A 119 -9.65 -1.25 -0.23
CA LEU A 119 -10.33 -1.55 1.01
C LEU A 119 -11.82 -1.70 0.68
N LEU A 120 -12.36 -2.91 0.87
CA LEU A 120 -13.68 -3.32 0.38
C LEU A 120 -14.59 -3.76 1.53
N GLY A 121 -15.87 -3.39 1.46
CA GLY A 121 -16.91 -3.77 2.42
C GLY A 121 -16.68 -3.15 3.79
N ARG A 122 -17.27 -1.99 4.05
CA ARG A 122 -17.13 -1.27 5.33
C ARG A 122 -17.89 -1.99 6.43
N VAL A 123 -17.24 -2.21 7.59
CA VAL A 123 -17.78 -3.13 8.62
C VAL A 123 -18.65 -2.43 9.66
N GLN A 124 -18.38 -1.16 9.97
CA GLN A 124 -19.00 -0.48 11.11
C GLN A 124 -19.31 0.99 10.83
N LYS A 125 -20.42 1.48 11.41
CA LYS A 125 -20.81 2.89 11.43
C LYS A 125 -20.26 3.63 12.65
N ALA A 126 -19.97 4.93 12.47
CA ALA A 126 -19.66 5.86 13.54
C ALA A 126 -20.93 6.55 14.09
N CYS A 127 -20.75 7.49 15.02
CA CYS A 127 -21.84 8.20 15.69
C CYS A 127 -22.68 9.12 14.78
N ASP A 128 -22.19 9.45 13.59
CA ASP A 128 -22.90 10.21 12.55
C ASP A 128 -23.65 9.33 11.55
N ASP A 129 -23.81 8.04 11.87
CA ASP A 129 -24.49 7.01 11.07
C ASP A 129 -23.80 6.66 9.73
N LYS A 130 -22.53 7.03 9.56
CA LYS A 130 -21.74 6.72 8.36
C LYS A 130 -20.71 5.63 8.60
N TYR A 131 -20.42 4.88 7.54
CA TYR A 131 -19.38 3.86 7.52
C TYR A 131 -18.00 4.47 7.25
N TYR A 132 -17.07 4.25 8.17
CA TYR A 132 -15.68 4.69 8.05
C TYR A 132 -14.72 3.50 7.94
N ILE A 133 -13.64 3.71 7.17
CA ILE A 133 -12.45 2.85 7.19
C ILE A 133 -11.29 3.67 7.74
N CYS A 134 -10.60 3.13 8.73
CA CYS A 134 -9.44 3.73 9.36
C CYS A 134 -8.27 2.74 9.39
N VAL A 135 -7.12 3.17 8.89
CA VAL A 135 -5.90 2.35 8.79
C VAL A 135 -4.80 2.97 9.64
N ALA A 136 -4.35 2.23 10.65
CA ALA A 136 -3.31 2.69 11.57
C ALA A 136 -1.91 2.47 11.00
N HIS A 137 -1.67 1.33 10.33
CA HIS A 137 -0.35 0.99 9.82
C HIS A 137 -0.41 0.01 8.66
N VAL A 138 0.42 0.27 7.65
CA VAL A 138 0.66 -0.60 6.49
C VAL A 138 2.14 -0.95 6.44
N GLN A 139 2.46 -2.22 6.23
CA GLN A 139 3.83 -2.66 6.03
C GLN A 139 3.92 -3.71 4.92
N ALA A 140 4.64 -3.39 3.85
CA ALA A 140 5.07 -4.38 2.87
C ALA A 140 6.45 -4.92 3.26
N MET A 141 6.57 -6.25 3.32
CA MET A 141 7.80 -6.97 3.64
C MET A 141 8.23 -7.82 2.44
N GLY A 142 9.54 -8.01 2.32
CA GLY A 142 10.12 -8.82 1.26
C GLY A 142 11.58 -8.49 1.03
N ARG A 143 12.03 -8.61 -0.23
CA ARG A 143 13.42 -8.43 -0.64
C ARG A 143 13.53 -7.41 -1.76
N LYS A 144 14.39 -6.41 -1.59
CA LYS A 144 14.76 -5.48 -2.66
C LYS A 144 15.59 -6.20 -3.70
N LEU A 145 15.31 -5.96 -4.98
CA LEU A 145 16.15 -6.43 -6.08
C LEU A 145 17.01 -5.27 -6.63
N SER A 146 16.51 -4.04 -6.55
CA SER A 146 17.30 -2.83 -6.81
C SER A 146 18.32 -2.55 -5.68
N PRO A 147 19.53 -2.06 -6.00
CA PRO A 147 19.97 -1.61 -7.33
C PRO A 147 20.59 -2.71 -8.21
N ALA A 148 20.86 -3.91 -7.67
CA ALA A 148 21.47 -5.02 -8.42
C ALA A 148 20.71 -5.40 -9.70
N PHE A 149 19.39 -5.27 -9.64
CA PHE A 149 18.51 -5.33 -10.80
C PHE A 149 17.70 -4.04 -10.88
N SER A 150 17.75 -3.35 -12.02
CA SER A 150 16.93 -2.17 -12.27
C SER A 150 16.06 -2.36 -13.50
N VAL A 151 14.83 -1.86 -13.41
CA VAL A 151 13.88 -1.89 -14.51
C VAL A 151 13.79 -0.49 -15.09
N GLU A 152 14.04 -0.37 -16.38
CA GLU A 152 13.87 0.88 -17.12
C GLU A 152 12.70 0.77 -18.07
N PHE A 153 11.83 1.77 -18.00
CA PHE A 153 10.66 1.91 -18.86
C PHE A 153 11.01 2.89 -19.96
N SER A 154 10.87 2.47 -21.21
CA SER A 154 10.96 3.37 -22.36
C SER A 154 9.60 4.02 -22.65
N GLU A 155 9.61 5.22 -23.21
CA GLU A 155 8.41 5.90 -23.73
C GLU A 155 8.44 5.79 -25.26
N PRO A 156 7.38 5.29 -25.96
CA PRO A 156 6.06 4.85 -25.47
C PRO A 156 6.11 3.53 -24.68
N PRO A 157 5.10 3.21 -23.84
CA PRO A 157 5.17 2.26 -22.70
C PRO A 157 5.33 0.76 -23.05
N ASN A 158 5.85 0.42 -24.22
CA ASN A 158 5.87 -0.94 -24.74
C ASN A 158 7.22 -1.66 -24.63
N ASP A 159 8.30 -0.99 -24.23
CA ASP A 159 9.57 -1.67 -23.99
C ASP A 159 10.07 -1.45 -22.57
N VAL A 160 10.34 -2.57 -21.90
CA VAL A 160 10.79 -2.69 -20.52
C VAL A 160 12.11 -3.43 -20.54
N SER A 161 13.17 -2.78 -20.10
CA SER A 161 14.51 -3.40 -20.04
C SER A 161 14.91 -3.69 -18.60
N LEU A 162 15.46 -4.88 -18.38
CA LEU A 162 16.05 -5.28 -17.10
C LEU A 162 17.56 -5.14 -17.20
N LYS A 163 18.14 -4.30 -16.35
CA LYS A 163 19.59 -4.15 -16.21
C LYS A 163 20.08 -4.91 -14.98
N TYR A 164 21.29 -5.43 -15.10
CA TYR A 164 21.98 -6.17 -14.05
C TYR A 164 23.32 -5.50 -13.75
N ASP A 165 23.59 -5.27 -12.47
CA ASP A 165 24.88 -4.81 -11.97
C ASP A 165 25.51 -5.88 -11.06
N ALA A 166 26.63 -6.45 -11.51
CA ALA A 166 27.32 -7.53 -10.81
C ALA A 166 27.93 -7.10 -9.47
N LYS A 167 28.34 -5.83 -9.33
CA LYS A 167 28.94 -5.33 -8.08
C LYS A 167 27.85 -5.15 -7.03
N GLU A 168 26.75 -4.53 -7.42
CA GLU A 168 25.58 -4.36 -6.54
C GLU A 168 24.98 -5.71 -6.14
N PHE A 169 24.97 -6.69 -7.06
CA PHE A 169 24.54 -8.05 -6.75
C PHE A 169 25.43 -8.74 -5.71
N GLY A 170 26.75 -8.58 -5.80
CA GLY A 170 27.67 -9.07 -4.78
C GLY A 170 27.41 -8.48 -3.39
N SER A 171 27.03 -7.19 -3.32
CA SER A 171 26.62 -6.51 -2.08
C SER A 171 25.27 -7.02 -1.53
N LEU A 172 24.31 -7.29 -2.41
CA LEU A 172 23.00 -7.84 -2.03
C LEU A 172 23.11 -9.24 -1.42
N LEU A 173 24.07 -10.06 -1.86
CA LEU A 173 24.30 -11.39 -1.29
C LEU A 173 25.01 -11.35 0.07
N SER A 174 25.81 -10.31 0.34
CA SER A 174 26.54 -10.17 1.61
C SER A 174 25.69 -9.54 2.72
N THR A 175 24.65 -8.79 2.36
CA THR A 175 23.70 -8.16 3.28
C THR A 175 22.37 -8.91 3.23
N GLY A 176 22.04 -9.69 4.26
CA GLY A 176 20.70 -10.30 4.36
C GLY A 176 19.62 -9.21 4.44
N GLY A 177 19.04 -8.85 3.29
CA GLY A 177 18.22 -7.64 3.14
C GLY A 177 16.91 -7.66 3.93
N SER A 178 16.88 -6.94 5.06
CA SER A 178 15.65 -6.57 5.78
C SER A 178 15.09 -5.27 5.22
N VAL A 179 13.84 -5.29 4.73
CA VAL A 179 13.13 -4.08 4.27
C VAL A 179 12.50 -3.37 5.47
N SER A 180 12.95 -2.16 5.75
CA SER A 180 12.47 -1.32 6.84
C SER A 180 11.19 -0.54 6.50
N ARG A 181 10.33 -0.49 7.52
CA ARG A 181 9.13 0.30 7.82
C ARG A 181 8.90 1.58 6.98
N ALA A 182 7.76 1.65 6.29
CA ALA A 182 7.15 2.93 5.91
C ALA A 182 6.26 3.40 7.08
N LYS A 183 6.42 4.66 7.52
CA LYS A 183 5.47 5.31 8.44
C LYS A 183 4.45 6.10 7.61
N PRO A 184 3.16 6.11 7.98
CA PRO A 184 2.24 7.09 7.43
C PRO A 184 2.66 8.49 7.86
N SER A 185 2.52 9.45 6.95
CA SER A 185 2.56 10.90 7.21
C SER A 185 1.48 11.31 8.21
#